data_AF-G4YUW8-F1
#
_entry.id   AF-G4YUW8-F1
#
_cell.length_a   1.000
_cell.length_b   1.000
_cell.length_c   1.000
_cell.angle_alpha   90.00
_cell.angle_beta   90.00
_cell.angle_gamma   90.00
#
_symmetry.space_group_name_H-M   'P 1'
#
loop_
_entity.id
_entity.type
_entity.pdbx_description
1 polymer ?
#
loop_
_entity_poly.entity_id
_entity_poly.type
_entity_poly.pdbx_seq_one_letter_code
_entity_poly.pdbx_strand_id
1 'polypeptide(L)'
;STAATILVLATTKLVTADLTVTVQLDATYAVDSSRGPVCSGLGDLPVGTACPLKGDVAVADCHSSLHTFNGTDCVAPVDAKCVAADSTWSCAFPR
;
A
#
# COMPACT_ATOMS: atom_id res chain seq x y z
N SER A 1 11.88 -13.28 -55.03
CA SER A 1 11.33 -13.68 -53.72
C SER A 1 12.01 -12.89 -52.62
N THR A 2 11.31 -11.96 -51.98
CA THR A 2 11.83 -11.17 -50.84
C THR A 2 11.07 -11.56 -49.58
N ALA A 3 11.77 -12.18 -48.64
CA ALA A 3 11.20 -12.55 -47.34
C ALA A 3 11.25 -11.33 -46.40
N ALA A 4 10.08 -10.85 -45.97
CA ALA A 4 9.97 -9.80 -44.98
C ALA A 4 10.05 -10.40 -43.56
N THR A 5 11.02 -9.96 -42.77
CA THR A 5 11.21 -10.41 -41.38
C THR A 5 10.39 -9.52 -40.46
N ILE A 6 9.40 -10.09 -39.77
CA ILE A 6 8.55 -9.38 -38.80
C ILE A 6 9.26 -9.41 -37.44
N LEU A 7 9.70 -8.23 -36.95
CA LEU A 7 10.17 -8.08 -35.57
C LEU A 7 8.97 -7.95 -34.63
N VAL A 8 8.75 -8.96 -33.78
CA VAL A 8 7.76 -8.92 -32.70
C VAL A 8 8.41 -8.26 -31.48
N LEU A 9 8.02 -7.02 -31.17
CA LEU A 9 8.41 -6.33 -29.94
C LEU A 9 7.55 -6.86 -28.78
N ALA A 10 8.10 -7.81 -28.02
CA ALA A 10 7.49 -8.25 -26.76
C ALA A 10 7.72 -7.18 -25.69
N THR A 11 6.66 -6.46 -25.29
CA THR A 11 6.70 -5.54 -24.16
C THR A 11 6.63 -6.33 -22.86
N THR A 12 7.71 -6.33 -22.09
CA THR A 12 7.69 -6.88 -20.73
C THR A 12 6.89 -5.93 -19.84
N LYS A 13 5.69 -6.35 -19.41
CA LYS A 13 5.00 -5.69 -18.29
C LYS A 13 5.86 -5.89 -17.04
N LEU A 14 6.46 -4.83 -16.53
CA LEU A 14 7.06 -4.85 -15.21
C LEU A 14 5.92 -4.97 -14.20
N VAL A 15 5.76 -6.14 -13.60
CA VAL A 15 4.85 -6.33 -12.47
C VAL A 15 5.55 -5.69 -11.28
N THR A 16 5.21 -4.44 -10.99
CA THR A 16 5.55 -3.83 -9.71
C THR A 16 4.86 -4.68 -8.64
N ALA A 17 5.62 -5.28 -7.74
CA ALA A 17 5.02 -5.92 -6.57
C ALA A 17 4.46 -4.79 -5.70
N ASP A 18 3.13 -4.66 -5.65
CA ASP A 18 2.47 -3.70 -4.77
C ASP A 18 2.86 -4.05 -3.33
N LEU A 19 3.55 -3.13 -2.65
CA LEU A 19 3.86 -3.30 -1.23
C LEU A 19 2.56 -3.11 -0.46
N THR A 20 2.22 -4.02 0.44
CA THR A 20 0.99 -3.89 1.24
C THR A 20 1.33 -3.59 2.68
N VAL A 21 0.45 -2.81 3.34
CA VAL A 21 0.56 -2.52 4.77
C VAL A 21 -0.82 -2.49 5.41
N THR A 22 -0.95 -3.16 6.56
CA THR A 22 -2.15 -3.12 7.38
C THR A 22 -2.11 -1.87 8.25
N VAL A 23 -3.16 -1.06 8.17
CA VAL A 23 -3.30 0.11 9.04
C VAL A 23 -3.91 -0.35 10.37
N GLN A 24 -3.39 0.16 11.47
CA GLN A 24 -3.76 -0.27 12.82
C GLN A 24 -5.27 -0.12 13.05
N LEU A 25 -5.91 -1.24 13.41
CA LEU A 25 -7.37 -1.36 13.63
C LEU A 25 -8.21 -1.02 12.39
N ASP A 26 -7.64 -1.17 11.20
CA ASP A 26 -8.27 -0.89 9.92
C ASP A 26 -7.92 -1.97 8.88
N ALA A 27 -8.16 -1.70 7.61
CA ALA A 27 -7.93 -2.60 6.50
C ALA A 27 -6.45 -2.64 6.04
N THR A 28 -6.18 -3.50 5.06
CA THR A 28 -4.87 -3.62 4.40
C THR A 28 -4.88 -2.88 3.06
N TYR A 29 -3.90 -2.00 2.85
CA TYR A 29 -3.82 -1.09 1.70
C TYR A 29 -2.57 -1.37 0.86
N ALA A 30 -2.66 -1.13 -0.45
CA ALA A 30 -1.51 -1.11 -1.33
C ALA A 30 -0.78 0.23 -1.23
N VAL A 31 0.54 0.17 -1.21
CA VAL A 31 1.47 1.30 -1.16
C VAL A 31 2.38 1.22 -2.38
N ASP A 32 2.31 2.25 -3.22
CA ASP A 32 3.16 2.36 -4.39
C ASP A 32 4.65 2.31 -3.99
N SER A 33 5.39 1.39 -4.61
CA SER A 33 6.81 1.15 -4.33
C SER A 33 7.71 2.38 -4.54
N SER A 34 7.31 3.35 -5.38
CA SER A 34 8.04 4.61 -5.58
C SER A 34 8.06 5.49 -4.34
N ARG A 35 7.16 5.25 -3.37
CA ARG A 35 7.10 5.94 -2.08
C ARG A 35 8.09 5.39 -1.06
N GLY A 36 8.85 4.35 -1.42
CA GLY A 36 9.84 3.73 -0.57
C GLY A 36 9.28 2.56 0.27
N PRO A 37 10.07 2.04 1.22
CA PRO A 37 9.69 0.88 2.03
C PRO A 37 8.50 1.19 2.94
N VAL A 38 7.60 0.20 3.07
CA VAL A 38 6.43 0.27 3.95
C VAL A 38 6.80 0.42 5.42
N CYS A 39 5.95 1.14 6.15
CA CYS A 39 6.07 1.30 7.58
C CYS A 39 6.11 -0.05 8.30
N SER A 40 7.26 -0.34 8.89
CA SER A 40 7.54 -1.58 9.59
C SER A 40 8.80 -1.41 10.44
N GLY A 41 9.04 -2.35 11.35
CA GLY A 41 10.27 -2.40 12.14
C GLY A 41 10.03 -2.47 13.64
N LEU A 42 11.13 -2.71 14.36
CA LEU A 42 11.18 -2.79 15.82
C LEU A 42 12.28 -1.85 16.35
N GLY A 43 12.06 -1.28 17.53
CA GLY A 43 13.01 -0.39 18.21
C GLY A 43 12.81 1.09 17.87
N ASP A 44 13.88 1.87 18.01
CA ASP A 44 13.83 3.34 18.00
C ASP A 44 13.64 3.96 16.61
N LEU A 45 13.96 3.22 15.53
CA LEU A 45 13.78 3.67 14.16
C LEU A 45 13.02 2.62 13.33
N PRO A 46 12.17 3.05 12.39
CA PRO A 46 11.50 2.13 11.49
C PRO A 46 12.44 1.66 10.36
N VAL A 47 12.12 0.52 9.76
CA VAL A 47 12.72 0.01 8.52
C VAL A 47 12.22 0.81 7.31
N GLY A 48 10.98 1.30 7.35
CA GLY A 48 10.37 2.13 6.33
C GLY A 48 9.31 3.04 6.90
N THR A 49 8.84 4.01 6.13
CA THR A 49 7.89 5.02 6.62
C THR A 49 6.67 5.19 5.72
N ALA A 50 6.62 4.48 4.59
CA ALA A 50 5.52 4.63 3.65
C ALA A 50 4.23 4.03 4.23
N CYS A 51 3.17 4.85 4.24
CA CYS A 51 1.82 4.51 4.68
C CYS A 51 0.79 4.97 3.64
N PRO A 52 -0.45 4.45 3.66
CA PRO A 52 -1.49 4.85 2.72
C PRO A 52 -1.78 6.35 2.78
N LEU A 53 -1.99 6.96 1.61
CA LEU A 53 -2.43 8.34 1.49
C LEU A 53 -3.95 8.41 1.45
N LYS A 54 -4.49 9.59 1.72
CA LYS A 54 -5.91 9.86 1.56
C LYS A 54 -6.40 9.46 0.18
N GLY A 55 -7.48 8.70 0.14
CA GLY A 55 -8.10 8.20 -1.09
C GLY A 55 -7.57 6.84 -1.57
N ASP A 56 -6.47 6.33 -1.00
CA ASP A 56 -6.04 4.95 -1.26
C ASP A 56 -7.15 3.98 -0.84
N VAL A 57 -7.41 2.98 -1.69
CA VAL A 57 -8.45 1.96 -1.46
C VAL A 57 -7.82 0.70 -0.91
N ALA A 58 -8.43 0.13 0.12
CA ALA A 58 -7.97 -1.12 0.71
C ALA A 58 -8.05 -2.27 -0.29
N VAL A 59 -7.06 -3.15 -0.25
CA VAL A 59 -6.97 -4.35 -1.10
C VAL A 59 -7.33 -5.64 -0.35
N ALA A 60 -7.37 -5.60 0.98
CA ALA A 60 -7.75 -6.73 1.82
C ALA A 60 -8.30 -6.26 3.18
N ASP A 61 -8.92 -7.18 3.91
CA ASP A 61 -9.44 -6.98 5.28
C ASP A 61 -10.47 -5.85 5.43
N CYS A 62 -11.09 -5.42 4.34
CA CYS A 62 -12.16 -4.43 4.38
C CYS A 62 -13.49 -5.08 4.81
N HIS A 63 -14.14 -4.50 5.82
CA HIS A 63 -15.46 -4.93 6.28
C HIS A 63 -16.29 -3.76 6.81
N SER A 64 -17.61 -3.95 6.85
CA SER A 64 -18.59 -2.87 7.11
C SER A 64 -18.55 -2.26 8.51
N SER A 65 -17.85 -2.87 9.46
CA SER A 65 -17.66 -2.30 10.80
C SER A 65 -16.43 -1.42 10.94
N LEU A 66 -15.62 -1.27 9.88
CA LEU A 66 -14.50 -0.33 9.86
C LEU A 66 -14.99 1.09 9.64
N HIS A 67 -14.32 2.06 10.27
CA HIS A 67 -14.66 3.48 10.13
C HIS A 67 -14.43 4.01 8.71
N THR A 68 -13.49 3.39 7.97
CA THR A 68 -13.10 3.76 6.62
C THR A 68 -14.01 3.19 5.54
N PHE A 69 -14.95 2.32 5.93
CA PHE A 69 -15.92 1.73 5.01
C PHE A 69 -16.97 2.76 4.58
N ASN A 70 -17.06 3.01 3.27
CA ASN A 70 -17.96 4.01 2.69
C ASN A 70 -19.30 3.44 2.18
N GLY A 71 -19.57 2.14 2.41
CA GLY A 71 -20.74 1.42 1.90
C GLY A 71 -20.40 0.38 0.84
N THR A 72 -19.27 0.51 0.14
CA THR A 72 -18.77 -0.50 -0.81
C THR A 72 -17.33 -0.89 -0.54
N ASP A 73 -16.47 0.09 -0.22
CA ASP A 73 -15.03 -0.08 -0.10
C ASP A 73 -14.52 0.61 1.17
N CYS A 74 -13.29 0.25 1.58
CA CYS A 74 -12.58 0.94 2.64
C CYS A 74 -11.60 1.92 2.01
N VAL A 75 -11.83 3.21 2.21
CA VAL A 75 -11.04 4.29 1.58
C VAL A 75 -10.35 5.08 2.68
N ALA A 76 -9.04 5.25 2.54
CA ALA A 76 -8.23 6.01 3.48
C ALA A 76 -8.78 7.45 3.61
N PRO A 77 -9.26 7.88 4.79
CA PRO A 77 -9.94 9.16 4.94
C PRO A 77 -8.95 10.33 5.00
N VAL A 78 -7.72 10.04 5.43
CA VAL A 78 -6.59 10.95 5.60
C VAL A 78 -5.30 10.18 5.34
N ASP A 79 -4.18 10.90 5.25
CA ASP A 79 -2.86 10.25 5.18
C ASP A 79 -2.57 9.53 6.50
N ALA A 80 -2.27 8.23 6.41
CA ALA A 80 -1.82 7.46 7.55
C ALA A 80 -0.38 7.87 7.92
N LYS A 81 -0.08 7.77 9.22
CA LYS A 81 1.24 8.09 9.76
C LYS A 81 1.92 6.81 10.24
N CYS A 82 3.21 6.69 9.94
CA CYS A 82 4.05 5.64 10.52
C CYS A 82 4.36 6.01 11.97
N VAL A 83 3.78 5.26 12.91
CA VAL A 83 3.87 5.51 14.35
C VAL A 83 4.43 4.30 15.08
N ALA A 84 5.15 4.55 16.17
CA ALA A 84 5.64 3.50 17.05
C ALA A 84 4.64 3.25 18.20
N ALA A 85 4.25 2.00 18.38
CA ALA A 85 3.50 1.51 19.54
C ALA A 85 4.25 0.30 20.13
N ASP A 86 4.60 0.35 21.42
CA ASP A 86 5.38 -0.69 22.11
C ASP A 86 6.64 -1.12 21.33
N SER A 87 7.40 -0.12 20.87
CA SER A 87 8.60 -0.31 20.05
C SER A 87 8.37 -1.04 18.72
N THR A 88 7.13 -1.11 18.23
CA THR A 88 6.78 -1.64 16.90
C THR A 88 6.22 -0.53 16.03
N TRP A 89 6.73 -0.42 14.80
CA TRP A 89 6.29 0.59 13.84
C TRP A 89 5.14 0.07 12.97
N SER A 90 4.06 0.84 12.88
CA SER A 90 2.89 0.52 12.06
C SER A 90 2.21 1.79 11.54
N CYS A 91 1.43 1.65 10.45
CA CYS A 91 0.63 2.76 9.95
C CYS A 91 -0.63 2.93 10.80
N ALA A 92 -0.98 4.17 11.14
CA ALA A 92 -2.24 4.50 11.81
C ALA A 92 -2.85 5.78 11.22
N PHE A 93 -4.18 5.82 11.13
CA PHE A 93 -4.88 7.06 10.80
C PHE A 93 -4.92 7.98 12.03
N PRO A 94 -4.49 9.25 11.92
CA PRO A 94 -4.62 10.21 13.01
C PRO A 94 -6.10 10.46 13.34
N ARG A 95 -6.40 10.57 14.64
CA ARG A 95 -7.73 10.86 15.18
C ARG A 95 -8.05 12.36 15.17
#